data_AF-W1XIX2-F1
#
_entry.id   AF-W1XIX2-F1
#
_cell.length_a   1.000
_cell.length_b   1.000
_cell.length_c   1.000
_cell.angle_alpha   90.00
_cell.angle_beta   90.00
_cell.angle_gamma   90.00
#
_symmetry.space_group_name_H-M   'P 1'
#
loop_
_entity.id
_entity.type
_entity.pdbx_description
1 polymer ?
#
loop_
_entity_poly.entity_id
_entity_poly.type
_entity_poly.pdbx_seq_one_letter_code
_entity_poly.pdbx_strand_id
1 'polypeptide(L)' 'LTVQAQKWQILQKPPVFSLGNPIHDSEQKIIDAGKELLAKGADVIMLDCLGFNQRHRDLLQKQLDVPVLLSNVLIAR' A
#
# COMPACT_ATOMS: atom_id res chain seq x y z
N LEU A 1 11.21 4.93 -7.18
CA LEU A 1 9.89 4.89 -7.85
C LEU A 1 9.94 4.20 -9.21
N THR A 2 10.99 4.39 -10.02
CA THR A 2 11.13 3.78 -11.36
C THR A 2 10.95 2.26 -11.40
N VAL A 3 11.61 1.52 -10.51
CA VAL A 3 11.47 0.04 -10.42
C VAL A 3 10.05 -0.39 -10.06
N GLN A 4 9.38 0.36 -9.18
CA GLN A 4 7.99 0.07 -8.79
C GLN A 4 7.02 0.37 -9.93
N ALA A 5 7.18 1.49 -10.64
CA ALA A 5 6.38 1.78 -11.82
C ALA A 5 6.54 0.70 -12.91
N GLN A 6 7.76 0.18 -13.12
CA GLN A 6 8.01 -0.93 -14.06
C GLN A 6 7.31 -2.22 -13.63
N LYS A 7 7.27 -2.55 -12.34
CA LYS A 7 6.58 -3.75 -11.83
C LYS A 7 5.09 -3.77 -12.18
N TRP A 8 4.46 -2.60 -12.15
CA TRP A 8 3.02 -2.45 -12.32
C TRP A 8 2.62 -1.91 -13.69
N GLN A 9 3.54 -1.89 -14.66
CA GLN A 9 3.33 -1.31 -15.99
C GLN A 9 2.20 -1.96 -16.81
N ILE A 10 1.79 -3.18 -16.45
CA ILE A 10 0.75 -3.94 -17.15
C ILE A 10 -0.68 -3.53 -16.76
N LEU A 11 -0.85 -2.70 -15.72
CA LEU A 11 -2.17 -2.26 -15.27
C LEU A 11 -2.78 -1.25 -16.25
N GLN A 12 -4.08 -1.38 -16.54
CA GLN A 12 -4.80 -0.43 -17.40
C GLN A 12 -4.83 0.98 -16.80
N LYS A 13 -4.98 1.09 -15.48
CA LYS A 13 -4.88 2.35 -14.73
C LYS A 13 -3.51 2.40 -14.06
N PRO A 14 -2.66 3.40 -14.34
CA PRO A 14 -1.36 3.52 -13.70
C PRO A 14 -1.51 3.62 -12.17
N PRO A 15 -0.69 2.89 -11.40
CA PRO A 15 -0.72 2.99 -9.95
C PRO A 15 -0.21 4.36 -9.49
N VAL A 16 -0.73 4.81 -8.36
CA VAL A 16 -0.22 5.95 -7.60
C VAL A 16 0.64 5.44 -6.44
N PHE A 17 1.66 6.21 -6.07
CA PHE A 17 2.64 5.80 -5.06
C PHE A 17 2.73 6.83 -3.92
N SER A 18 2.99 6.31 -2.72
CA SER A 18 3.39 7.06 -1.53
C SER A 18 4.45 6.24 -0.78
N LEU A 19 5.26 6.90 0.04
CA LEU A 19 6.36 6.29 0.79
C LEU A 19 5.92 5.95 2.21
N GLY A 20 6.20 4.72 2.63
CA GLY A 20 6.08 4.30 4.03
C GLY A 20 7.18 3.30 4.36
N ASN A 21 7.87 3.51 5.49
CA ASN A 21 8.88 2.61 6.01
C ASN A 21 8.29 1.74 7.13
N PRO A 22 8.05 0.43 6.89
CA PRO A 22 7.38 -0.43 7.87
C PRO A 22 8.20 -0.73 9.14
N ILE A 23 9.47 -0.33 9.18
CA ILE A 23 10.37 -0.60 10.31
C ILE A 23 10.58 0.66 11.15
N HIS A 24 10.67 1.82 10.50
CA HIS A 24 11.08 3.07 11.15
C HIS A 24 9.99 4.14 11.20
N ASP A 25 8.98 4.07 10.34
CA ASP A 25 7.90 5.06 10.38
C ASP A 25 6.88 4.72 11.46
N SER A 26 6.29 5.77 12.03
CA SER A 26 5.18 5.64 12.96
C SER A 26 3.92 5.14 12.25
N GLU A 27 3.01 4.54 13.02
CA GLU A 27 1.69 4.13 12.52
C GLU A 27 0.95 5.31 11.87
N GLN A 28 1.05 6.52 12.43
CA GLN A 28 0.43 7.71 11.86
C GLN A 28 0.97 8.05 10.47
N LYS A 29 2.30 7.96 10.28
CA LYS A 29 2.90 8.23 8.97
C LYS A 29 2.48 7.20 7.92
N ILE A 30 2.29 5.94 8.33
CA ILE A 30 1.74 4.89 7.45
C ILE A 30 0.29 5.21 7.08
N ILE A 31 -0.53 5.66 8.04
CA ILE A 31 -1.92 6.10 7.80
C ILE A 31 -1.95 7.29 6.82
N ASP A 32 -1.10 8.28 7.03
CA ASP A 32 -1.05 9.48 6.18
C ASP A 32 -0.65 9.13 4.75
N ALA A 33 0.31 8.22 4.56
CA ALA A 33 0.66 7.68 3.25
C ALA A 33 -0.53 6.97 2.57
N GLY A 34 -1.32 6.22 3.34
CA GLY A 34 -2.56 5.59 2.85
C GLY A 34 -3.61 6.62 2.42
N LYS A 35 -3.82 7.67 3.21
CA LYS A 35 -4.74 8.78 2.88
C LYS A 35 -4.29 9.57 1.67
N GLU A 36 -2.98 9.76 1.51
CA GLU A 36 -2.42 10.40 0.31
C GLU A 36 -2.75 9.61 -0.96
N LEU A 37 -2.69 8.28 -0.90
CA LEU A 37 -3.06 7.42 -2.03
C LEU A 37 -4.56 7.52 -2.36
N LEU A 38 -5.44 7.57 -1.34
CA LEU A 38 -6.86 7.81 -1.53
C LEU A 38 -7.14 9.15 -2.21
N ALA A 39 -6.48 10.23 -1.75
CA ALA A 39 -6.62 11.55 -2.34
C ALA A 39 -6.16 11.60 -3.80
N LYS A 40 -5.24 10.70 -4.19
CA LYS A 40 -4.79 10.50 -5.58
C LYS A 40 -5.71 9.57 -6.40
N GLY A 41 -6.84 9.12 -5.83
CA GLY A 41 -7.83 8.30 -6.51
C GLY A 41 -7.50 6.80 -6.55
N ALA A 42 -6.78 6.30 -5.55
CA ALA A 42 -6.57 4.87 -5.37
C ALA A 42 -7.85 4.19 -4.85
N ASP A 43 -8.34 3.20 -5.60
CA ASP A 43 -9.52 2.41 -5.24
C ASP A 43 -9.18 1.18 -4.36
N VAL A 44 -7.88 0.82 -4.30
CA VAL A 44 -7.31 -0.29 -3.53
C VAL A 44 -5.89 0.10 -3.11
N ILE A 45 -5.47 -0.27 -1.89
CA ILE A 45 -4.10 -0.05 -1.39
C ILE A 45 -3.33 -1.37 -1.41
N MET A 46 -2.14 -1.36 -2.02
CA MET A 46 -1.20 -2.49 -1.99
C MET A 46 0.02 -2.14 -1.14
N LEU A 47 0.27 -2.93 -0.09
CA LEU A 47 1.48 -2.85 0.72
C LEU A 47 2.59 -3.69 0.08
N ASP A 48 3.38 -3.04 -0.79
CA ASP A 48 4.35 -3.70 -1.66
C ASP A 48 5.80 -3.72 -1.14
N CYS A 49 5.99 -4.26 0.06
CA CYS A 49 7.32 -4.49 0.65
C CYS A 49 7.27 -5.65 1.64
N LEU A 50 8.33 -6.47 1.70
CA LEU A 50 8.45 -7.61 2.62
C LEU A 50 8.37 -7.20 4.11
N GLY A 51 8.66 -5.94 4.44
CA GLY A 51 8.54 -5.43 5.81
C GLY A 51 7.09 -5.15 6.24
N PHE A 52 6.15 -5.00 5.30
CA PHE A 52 4.73 -4.87 5.65
C PHE A 52 4.14 -6.22 6.05
N ASN A 53 3.23 -6.20 7.03
CA ASN A 53 2.66 -7.39 7.64
C ASN A 53 1.17 -7.15 8.00
N GLN A 54 0.52 -8.16 8.57
CA GLN A 54 -0.91 -8.09 8.91
C GLN A 54 -1.25 -6.91 9.83
N ARG A 55 -0.39 -6.54 10.78
CA ARG A 55 -0.63 -5.37 11.66
C ARG A 55 -0.76 -4.08 10.86
N HIS A 56 0.12 -3.85 9.88
CA HIS A 56 0.06 -2.66 9.02
C HIS A 56 -1.19 -2.66 8.14
N ARG A 57 -1.56 -3.84 7.62
CA ARG A 57 -2.81 -4.00 6.85
C ARG A 57 -4.02 -3.66 7.71
N ASP A 58 -4.13 -4.26 8.88
CA ASP A 58 -5.30 -4.09 9.74
C ASP A 58 -5.40 -2.65 10.29
N LEU A 59 -4.26 -2.02 10.56
CA LEU A 59 -4.18 -0.60 10.88
C LEU A 59 -4.82 0.25 9.77
N LEU A 60 -4.38 0.06 8.53
CA LEU A 60 -4.90 0.82 7.39
C LEU A 60 -6.36 0.47 7.07
N GLN A 61 -6.73 -0.80 7.14
CA GLN A 61 -8.10 -1.25 6.85
C GLN A 61 -9.12 -0.65 7.83
N LYS A 62 -8.72 -0.35 9.07
CA LYS A 62 -9.55 0.35 10.05
C LYS A 62 -9.68 1.86 9.80
N GLN A 63 -8.76 2.45 9.03
CA GLN A 63 -8.62 3.89 8.85
C GLN A 63 -9.00 4.37 7.44
N LEU A 64 -9.07 3.45 6.48
CA LEU A 64 -9.32 3.72 5.06
C LEU A 64 -10.57 2.97 4.60
N ASP A 65 -11.37 3.61 3.75
CA ASP A 65 -12.61 3.05 3.21
C ASP A 65 -12.40 2.16 1.97
N VAL A 66 -11.16 1.74 1.71
CA VAL A 66 -10.81 0.89 0.57
C VAL A 66 -10.13 -0.41 1.03
N PRO A 67 -10.15 -1.47 0.21
CA PRO A 67 -9.43 -2.70 0.52
C PRO A 67 -7.92 -2.47 0.63
N VAL A 68 -7.30 -3.08 1.64
CA VAL A 68 -5.84 -3.10 1.83
C VAL A 68 -5.30 -4.51 1.63
N LEU A 69 -4.42 -4.67 0.63
CA LEU A 69 -3.79 -5.93 0.26
C LEU A 69 -2.31 -5.96 0.67
N LEU A 70 -1.84 -7.14 1.04
CA LEU A 70 -0.43 -7.43 1.28
C LEU A 70 0.10 -8.23 0.09
N SER A 71 1.18 -7.78 -0.52
CA SER A 71 1.80 -8.49 -1.66
C SER A 71 2.22 -9.93 -1.30
N ASN A 72 2.51 -10.17 -0.02
CA ASN A 72 2.95 -11.47 0.51
C ASN A 72 1.80 -12.46 0.76
N VAL A 73 0.53 -12.01 0.72
CA VAL A 73 -0.65 -12.84 1.00
C VAL A 73 -1.25 -13.40 -0.30
N LEU A 74 -0.78 -12.94 -1.46
CA LEU A 74 -1.12 -13.53 -2.76
C LEU A 74 -0.34 -14.84 -3.06
N ILE A 75 0.50 -15.30 -2.13
CA ILE A 75 1.07 -16.66 -2.12
C ILE A 75 0.19 -17.55 -1.23
N ALA A 76 -1.08 -17.71 -1.60
CA ALA A 76 -1.94 -18.75 -1.05
C ALA A 76 -2.67 -19.39 -2.24
N ARG A 77 -2.43 -20.69 -2.41
CA ARG A 77 -2.97 -21.54 -3.49
C ARG A 77 -4.47 -21.73 -3.37
#